data_AF-K2FKU4-F1
#
_entry.id   AF-K2FKU4-F1
#
_cell.length_a   1.000
_cell.length_b   1.000
_cell.length_c   1.000
_cell.angle_alpha   90.00
_cell.angle_beta   90.00
_cell.angle_gamma   90.00
#
_symmetry.space_group_name_H-M   'P 1'
#
loop_
_entity.id
_entity.type
_entity.pdbx_description
1 polymer ?
#
loop_
_entity_poly.entity_id
_entity_poly.type
_entity_poly.pdbx_seq_one_letter_code
_entity_poly.pdbx_strand_id
1 'polypeptide(L)'
;KTRVLPNTTNIVYDYRGTISCYCPVSGEMKDMTYAGFEKDRNTLKYRCPVQTYGILCKGQKNCKFKNGFRVNMDINRRLFTPLPRSTYKWKKKYNSGTSIERLNSRIDEFFGFEKHFYRGLKKVKLRLSLSFITMLSMAPGRIKQKQLDKIRSMVKAA
;
A
#
# COMPACT_ATOMS: atom_id res chain seq x y z
N LYS A 1 -18.01 -5.96 -8.93
CA LYS A 1 -18.02 -6.76 -10.17
C LYS A 1 -16.57 -7.03 -10.60
N THR A 2 -16.23 -8.27 -10.89
CA THR A 2 -14.92 -8.67 -11.44
C THR A 2 -14.86 -8.30 -12.92
N ARG A 3 -13.66 -7.97 -13.43
CA ARG A 3 -13.42 -7.62 -14.83
C ARG A 3 -12.36 -8.55 -15.42
N VAL A 4 -12.51 -8.89 -16.69
CA VAL A 4 -11.52 -9.71 -17.41
C VAL A 4 -10.32 -8.84 -17.77
N LEU A 5 -9.12 -9.38 -17.62
CA LEU A 5 -7.90 -8.69 -18.03
C LEU A 5 -7.82 -8.65 -19.56
N PRO A 6 -7.40 -7.53 -20.17
CA PRO A 6 -7.20 -7.44 -21.62
C PRO A 6 -6.28 -8.57 -22.12
N ASN A 7 -6.64 -9.17 -23.26
CA ASN A 7 -5.91 -10.27 -23.90
C ASN A 7 -5.86 -11.58 -23.09
N THR A 8 -6.79 -11.76 -22.15
CA THR A 8 -6.96 -13.01 -21.40
C THR A 8 -8.39 -13.52 -21.48
N THR A 9 -8.57 -14.84 -21.42
CA THR A 9 -9.89 -15.49 -21.46
C THR A 9 -10.37 -15.92 -20.07
N ASN A 10 -9.44 -16.26 -19.18
CA ASN A 10 -9.75 -16.85 -17.88
C ASN A 10 -9.09 -16.12 -16.69
N ILE A 11 -8.47 -14.94 -16.90
CA ILE A 11 -7.88 -14.14 -15.82
C ILE A 11 -8.75 -12.93 -15.57
N VAL A 12 -9.13 -12.74 -14.31
CA VAL A 12 -9.95 -11.63 -13.87
C VAL A 12 -9.28 -10.86 -12.74
N TYR A 13 -9.72 -9.62 -12.55
CA TYR A 13 -9.35 -8.81 -11.42
C TYR A 13 -10.57 -8.17 -10.77
N ASP A 14 -10.49 -7.93 -9.46
CA ASP A 14 -11.53 -7.27 -8.67
C ASP A 14 -11.28 -5.75 -8.54
N TYR A 15 -12.16 -5.08 -7.79
CA TYR A 15 -12.02 -3.65 -7.50
C TYR A 15 -10.88 -3.31 -6.53
N ARG A 16 -10.27 -4.32 -5.88
CA ARG A 16 -9.11 -4.16 -5.00
C ARG A 16 -7.79 -4.38 -5.76
N GLY A 17 -7.84 -4.85 -7.00
CA GLY A 17 -6.67 -5.26 -7.78
C GLY A 17 -6.16 -6.66 -7.44
N THR A 18 -6.96 -7.47 -6.76
CA THR A 18 -6.71 -8.91 -6.60
C THR A 18 -6.89 -9.57 -7.95
N ILE A 19 -5.94 -10.43 -8.34
CA ILE A 19 -5.96 -11.14 -9.62
C ILE A 19 -6.24 -12.60 -9.36
N SER A 20 -7.19 -13.14 -10.10
CA SER A 20 -7.64 -14.52 -9.95
C SER A 20 -7.78 -15.16 -11.32
N CYS A 21 -7.60 -16.47 -11.39
CA CYS A 21 -7.83 -17.26 -12.58
C CYS A 21 -9.04 -18.18 -12.41
N TYR A 22 -9.77 -18.39 -13.50
CA TYR A 22 -10.78 -19.42 -13.61
C TYR A 22 -10.19 -20.69 -14.22
N CYS A 23 -10.52 -21.83 -13.63
CA CYS A 23 -10.24 -23.13 -14.21
C CYS A 23 -11.08 -23.31 -15.49
N PRO A 24 -10.47 -23.59 -16.66
CA PRO A 24 -11.21 -23.72 -17.92
C PRO A 24 -12.15 -24.94 -17.96
N VAL A 25 -11.96 -25.91 -17.06
CA VAL A 25 -12.77 -27.15 -17.00
C VAL A 25 -13.78 -27.10 -15.87
N SER A 26 -13.36 -26.76 -14.65
CA SER A 26 -14.25 -26.76 -13.48
C SER A 26 -14.94 -25.43 -13.20
N GLY A 27 -14.52 -24.33 -13.84
CA GLY A 27 -15.06 -22.99 -13.55
C GLY A 27 -14.67 -22.44 -12.18
N GLU A 28 -13.87 -23.15 -11.38
CA GLU A 28 -13.42 -22.68 -10.07
C GLU A 28 -12.53 -21.45 -10.19
N MET A 29 -12.82 -20.42 -9.39
CA MET A 29 -12.01 -19.22 -9.25
C MET A 29 -10.94 -19.44 -8.18
N LYS A 30 -9.68 -19.12 -8.50
CA LYS A 30 -8.56 -19.18 -7.56
C LYS A 30 -7.69 -17.94 -7.67
N ASP A 31 -7.30 -17.37 -6.52
CA ASP A 31 -6.46 -16.18 -6.48
C ASP A 31 -5.03 -16.50 -6.89
N MET A 32 -4.49 -15.72 -7.83
CA MET A 32 -3.13 -15.86 -8.32
C MET A 32 -2.14 -15.24 -7.34
N THR A 33 -0.98 -15.88 -7.21
CA THR A 33 0.07 -15.40 -6.30
C THR A 33 0.92 -14.34 -6.98
N TYR A 34 1.07 -13.19 -6.34
CA TYR A 34 2.03 -12.18 -6.75
C TYR A 34 3.47 -12.71 -6.63
N ALA A 35 4.27 -12.55 -7.69
CA ALA A 35 5.62 -13.08 -7.81
C ALA A 35 6.69 -12.00 -8.04
N GLY A 36 6.32 -10.72 -8.05
CA GLY A 36 7.28 -9.61 -8.12
C GLY A 36 6.88 -8.51 -9.11
N PHE A 37 7.55 -7.37 -8.99
CA PHE A 37 7.40 -6.21 -9.86
C PHE A 37 8.62 -6.13 -10.78
N GLU A 38 8.39 -6.15 -12.09
CA GLU A 38 9.42 -6.00 -13.11
C GLU A 38 9.50 -4.52 -13.50
N LYS A 39 10.49 -3.80 -12.94
CA LYS A 39 10.64 -2.33 -13.11
C LYS A 39 10.83 -1.94 -14.57
N ASP A 40 11.68 -2.65 -15.31
CA ASP A 40 12.01 -2.30 -16.70
C ASP A 40 10.82 -2.44 -17.64
N ARG A 41 9.89 -3.35 -17.33
CA ARG A 41 8.67 -3.60 -18.12
C ARG A 41 7.43 -2.92 -17.54
N ASN A 42 7.55 -2.26 -16.39
CA ASN A 42 6.45 -1.69 -15.62
C ASN A 42 5.28 -2.68 -15.41
N THR A 43 5.60 -3.95 -15.13
CA THR A 43 4.59 -5.02 -15.02
C THR A 43 4.65 -5.76 -13.69
N LEU A 44 3.49 -6.27 -13.26
CA LEU A 44 3.36 -7.14 -12.10
C LEU A 44 3.30 -8.59 -12.56
N LYS A 45 4.20 -9.42 -12.04
CA LYS A 45 4.24 -10.86 -12.32
C LYS A 45 3.35 -11.61 -11.34
N TYR A 46 2.50 -12.48 -11.87
CA TYR A 46 1.66 -13.38 -11.10
C TYR A 46 1.93 -14.83 -11.52
N ARG A 47 1.94 -15.75 -10.56
CA ARG A 47 2.12 -17.18 -10.80
C ARG A 47 0.81 -17.94 -10.65
N CYS A 48 0.74 -19.09 -11.32
CA CYS A 48 -0.38 -19.99 -11.16
C CYS A 48 -0.42 -20.52 -9.71
N PRO A 49 -1.61 -20.60 -9.07
CA PRO A 49 -1.75 -21.15 -7.72
C PRO A 49 -1.24 -22.59 -7.62
N VAL A 50 -1.40 -23.38 -8.68
CA VAL A 50 -0.90 -24.77 -8.76
C VAL A 50 0.62 -24.81 -8.61
N GLN A 51 1.34 -23.92 -9.28
CA GLN A 51 2.80 -23.88 -9.21
C GLN A 51 3.31 -23.35 -7.87
N THR A 52 2.54 -22.48 -7.22
CA THR A 52 2.97 -21.80 -5.99
C THR A 52 2.61 -22.58 -4.74
N TYR A 53 1.40 -23.15 -4.70
CA TYR A 53 0.84 -23.83 -3.53
C TYR A 53 0.70 -25.34 -3.73
N GLY A 54 1.03 -25.89 -4.91
CA GLY A 54 0.91 -27.33 -5.19
C GLY A 54 -0.53 -27.84 -5.30
N ILE A 55 -1.51 -26.95 -5.46
CA ILE A 55 -2.92 -27.35 -5.50
C ILE A 55 -3.30 -28.06 -6.81
N LEU A 56 -4.26 -28.98 -6.74
CA LEU A 56 -4.76 -29.67 -7.92
C LEU A 56 -5.69 -28.75 -8.75
N CYS A 57 -5.52 -28.77 -10.07
CA CYS A 57 -6.37 -28.07 -11.03
C CYS A 57 -6.64 -28.95 -12.25
N LYS A 58 -7.91 -29.32 -12.45
CA LYS A 58 -8.35 -30.18 -13.57
C LYS A 58 -7.95 -29.61 -14.94
N GLY A 59 -7.98 -28.29 -15.08
CA GLY A 59 -7.65 -27.58 -16.32
C GLY A 59 -6.17 -27.25 -16.53
N GLN A 60 -5.24 -27.75 -15.69
CA GLN A 60 -3.84 -27.34 -15.75
C GLN A 60 -3.17 -27.65 -17.10
N LYS A 61 -3.46 -28.81 -17.69
CA LYS A 61 -2.86 -29.24 -18.97
C LYS A 61 -3.19 -28.29 -20.12
N ASN A 62 -4.42 -27.78 -20.15
CA ASN A 62 -4.95 -26.94 -21.23
C ASN A 62 -4.83 -25.44 -20.93
N CYS A 63 -4.30 -25.04 -19.76
CA CYS A 63 -4.23 -23.64 -19.36
C CYS A 63 -3.05 -22.90 -20.02
N LYS A 64 -3.36 -21.89 -20.84
CA LYS A 64 -2.36 -21.01 -21.49
C LYS A 64 -1.45 -20.28 -20.50
N PHE A 65 -1.95 -19.98 -19.30
CA PHE A 65 -1.25 -19.18 -18.28
C PHE A 65 -0.64 -20.03 -17.16
N LYS A 66 -0.38 -21.32 -17.41
CA LYS A 66 0.19 -22.25 -16.42
C LYS A 66 1.51 -21.76 -15.81
N ASN A 67 2.36 -21.08 -16.60
CA ASN A 67 3.67 -20.54 -16.17
C ASN A 67 3.59 -19.16 -15.49
N GLY A 68 2.38 -18.63 -15.30
CA GLY A 68 2.15 -17.30 -14.80
C GLY A 68 1.77 -16.30 -15.87
N PHE A 69 1.44 -15.09 -15.42
CA PHE A 69 0.93 -13.99 -16.20
C PHE A 69 1.59 -12.68 -15.77
N ARG A 70 1.64 -11.71 -16.68
CA ARG A 70 2.16 -10.36 -16.39
C ARG A 70 1.07 -9.34 -16.65
N VAL A 71 0.89 -8.44 -15.70
CA VAL A 71 -0.13 -7.39 -15.77
C VAL A 71 0.59 -6.07 -15.95
N ASN A 72 0.30 -5.37 -17.04
CA ASN A 72 0.79 -4.01 -17.23
C ASN A 72 0.06 -3.08 -16.25
N MET A 73 0.82 -2.25 -15.52
CA MET A 73 0.26 -1.28 -14.59
C MET A 73 -0.62 -0.22 -15.27
N ASP A 74 -0.37 0.07 -16.55
CA ASP A 74 -1.11 1.10 -17.29
C ASP A 74 -2.56 0.70 -17.59
N ILE A 75 -2.92 -0.59 -17.45
CA ILE A 75 -4.32 -1.06 -17.52
C ILE A 75 -5.18 -0.31 -16.50
N ASN A 76 -4.68 -0.16 -15.27
CA ASN A 76 -5.30 0.65 -14.24
C ASN A 76 -4.30 0.98 -13.14
N ARG A 77 -3.67 2.15 -13.23
CA ARG A 77 -2.66 2.61 -12.26
C ARG A 77 -3.15 2.75 -10.82
N ARG A 78 -4.46 2.90 -10.60
CA ARG A 78 -5.03 3.02 -9.24
C ARG A 78 -5.13 1.66 -8.53
N LEU A 79 -5.29 0.60 -9.31
CA LEU A 79 -5.40 -0.77 -8.80
C LEU A 79 -4.05 -1.49 -8.83
N PHE A 80 -3.32 -1.35 -9.93
CA PHE A 80 -2.05 -2.01 -10.16
C PHE A 80 -0.90 -1.07 -9.78
N THR A 81 -0.52 -1.16 -8.51
CA THR A 81 0.64 -0.46 -7.95
C THR A 81 1.84 -1.41 -7.84
N PRO A 82 3.10 -0.91 -7.82
CA PRO A 82 4.30 -1.74 -7.69
C PRO A 82 4.29 -2.66 -6.47
N LEU A 83 3.54 -2.27 -5.45
CA LEU A 83 3.19 -3.10 -4.31
C LEU A 83 1.69 -3.41 -4.36
N PRO A 84 1.27 -4.61 -4.84
CA PRO A 84 -0.14 -4.95 -4.96
C PRO A 84 -0.84 -5.06 -3.61
N ARG A 85 -2.13 -4.69 -3.57
CA ARG A 85 -2.94 -4.67 -2.32
C ARG A 85 -3.14 -6.03 -1.67
N SER A 86 -3.09 -7.10 -2.45
CA SER A 86 -3.20 -8.47 -1.96
C SER A 86 -1.99 -8.93 -1.14
N THR A 87 -0.88 -8.20 -1.16
CA THR A 87 0.35 -8.60 -0.45
C THR A 87 0.32 -8.23 1.03
N TYR A 88 0.89 -9.09 1.87
CA TYR A 88 1.08 -8.78 3.31
C TYR A 88 1.90 -7.50 3.53
N LYS A 89 2.89 -7.25 2.68
CA LYS A 89 3.72 -6.04 2.73
C LYS A 89 2.88 -4.78 2.49
N TRP A 90 1.91 -4.82 1.57
CA TRP A 90 0.95 -3.73 1.39
C TRP A 90 0.13 -3.51 2.65
N LYS A 91 -0.47 -4.57 3.22
CA LYS A 91 -1.27 -4.47 4.45
C LYS A 91 -0.48 -3.86 5.60
N LYS A 92 0.76 -4.31 5.82
CA LYS A 92 1.65 -3.77 6.85
C LYS A 92 1.94 -2.29 6.64
N LYS A 93 2.20 -1.86 5.39
CA LYS A 93 2.45 -0.46 5.07
C LYS A 93 1.18 0.39 5.20
N TYR A 94 0.04 -0.12 4.75
CA TYR A 94 -1.24 0.57 4.85
C TYR A 94 -1.66 0.80 6.31
N ASN A 95 -1.41 -0.17 7.20
CA ASN A 95 -1.68 -0.04 8.64
C ASN A 95 -0.89 1.09 9.31
N SER A 96 0.22 1.55 8.71
CA SER A 96 0.96 2.73 9.19
C SER A 96 0.20 4.06 8.97
N GLY A 97 -0.91 4.05 8.22
CA GLY A 97 -1.77 5.21 7.99
C GLY A 97 -2.27 5.87 9.28
N THR A 98 -2.56 5.09 10.33
CA THR A 98 -2.93 5.64 11.65
C THR A 98 -1.86 6.54 12.26
N SER A 99 -0.58 6.33 11.92
CA SER A 99 0.50 7.20 12.38
C SER A 99 0.50 8.54 11.62
N ILE A 100 0.11 8.51 10.35
CA ILE A 100 -0.05 9.72 9.52
C ILE A 100 -1.27 10.53 10.01
N GLU A 101 -2.39 9.88 10.32
CA GLU A 101 -3.57 10.55 10.88
C GLU A 101 -3.26 11.25 12.21
N ARG A 102 -2.50 10.58 13.10
CA ARG A 102 -2.02 11.21 14.35
C ARG A 102 -1.11 12.41 14.09
N LEU A 103 -0.25 12.35 13.07
CA LEU A 103 0.59 13.48 12.68
C LEU A 103 -0.27 14.65 12.19
N ASN A 104 -1.27 14.38 11.35
CA ASN A 104 -2.17 15.40 10.83
C ASN A 104 -2.99 16.05 11.94
N SER A 105 -3.58 15.28 12.87
CA SER A 105 -4.29 15.85 14.02
C SER A 105 -3.39 16.72 14.90
N ARG A 106 -2.12 16.34 15.10
CA ARG A 106 -1.14 17.22 15.81
C ARG A 106 -0.87 18.52 15.07
N ILE A 107 -0.74 18.48 13.74
CA ILE A 107 -0.55 19.70 12.95
C ILE A 107 -1.79 20.59 13.07
N ASP A 108 -2.97 20.00 12.92
CA ASP A 108 -4.23 20.73 12.87
C ASP A 108 -4.56 21.37 14.24
N GLU A 109 -4.68 20.53 15.28
CA GLU A 109 -5.13 20.93 16.62
C GLU A 109 -4.00 21.53 17.45
N PHE A 110 -2.89 20.79 17.63
CA PHE A 110 -1.83 21.20 18.57
C PHE A 110 -1.02 22.40 18.05
N PHE A 111 -0.65 22.40 16.77
CA PHE A 111 0.04 23.54 16.17
C PHE A 111 -0.93 24.60 15.62
N GLY A 112 -2.24 24.36 15.69
CA GLY A 112 -3.29 25.31 15.36
C GLY A 112 -3.34 25.69 13.88
N PHE A 113 -2.97 24.76 12.98
CA PHE A 113 -3.12 24.99 11.54
C PHE A 113 -4.58 24.97 11.08
N GLU A 114 -5.48 24.36 11.86
CA GLU A 114 -6.94 24.46 11.68
C GLU A 114 -7.43 25.91 11.76
N LYS A 115 -6.69 26.74 12.50
CA LYS A 115 -6.98 28.16 12.67
C LYS A 115 -6.28 28.90 11.54
N HIS A 116 -7.07 29.35 10.57
CA HIS A 116 -6.63 29.93 9.30
C HIS A 116 -6.06 31.37 9.45
N PHE A 117 -5.24 31.61 10.47
CA PHE A 117 -4.60 32.90 10.73
C PHE A 117 -3.41 33.19 9.80
N TYR A 118 -2.90 32.17 9.10
CA TYR A 118 -1.71 32.28 8.27
C TYR A 118 -2.05 32.46 6.80
N ARG A 119 -1.73 33.64 6.25
CA ARG A 119 -1.86 33.94 4.82
C ARG A 119 -0.51 33.89 4.13
N GLY A 120 -0.43 33.15 3.03
CA GLY A 120 0.74 33.05 2.16
C GLY A 120 1.51 31.72 2.31
N LEU A 121 1.73 31.06 1.18
CA LEU A 121 2.34 29.73 1.12
C LEU A 121 3.73 29.66 1.78
N LYS A 122 4.56 30.70 1.63
CA LYS A 122 5.90 30.76 2.25
C LYS A 122 5.82 30.73 3.79
N LYS A 123 4.88 31.48 4.38
CA LYS A 123 4.69 31.53 5.84
C LYS A 123 4.19 30.19 6.39
N VAL A 124 3.23 29.57 5.68
CA VAL A 124 2.71 28.24 6.03
C VAL A 124 3.81 27.19 5.97
N LYS A 125 4.59 27.15 4.89
CA LYS A 125 5.72 26.21 4.73
C LYS A 125 6.75 26.34 5.85
N LEU A 126 7.12 27.57 6.22
CA LEU A 126 8.07 27.82 7.30
C LEU A 126 7.54 27.28 8.64
N ARG A 127 6.31 27.63 9.01
CA ARG A 127 5.69 27.16 10.26
C ARG A 127 5.58 25.63 10.29
N LEU A 128 5.14 25.02 9.19
CA LEU A 128 4.99 23.57 9.11
C LEU A 128 6.34 22.87 9.26
N SER A 129 7.38 23.41 8.65
CA SER A 129 8.75 22.91 8.79
C SER A 129 9.23 22.98 10.25
N LEU A 130 8.96 24.09 10.94
CA LEU A 130 9.30 24.23 12.35
C LEU A 130 8.51 23.27 13.26
N SER A 131 7.23 23.04 12.97
CA SER A 131 6.41 22.02 13.64
C SER A 131 6.99 20.61 13.47
N PHE A 132 7.49 20.26 12.29
CA PHE A 132 8.16 18.97 12.10
C PHE A 132 9.49 18.87 12.86
N ILE A 133 10.32 19.91 12.84
CA ILE A 133 11.59 19.93 13.56
C ILE A 133 11.33 19.74 15.07
N THR A 134 10.38 20.48 15.63
CA THR A 134 10.01 20.35 17.06
C THR A 134 9.47 18.97 17.40
N MET A 135 8.59 18.39 16.57
CA MET A 135 8.10 17.02 16.78
C MET A 135 9.22 15.97 16.76
N LEU A 136 10.18 16.10 15.85
CA LEU A 136 11.31 15.20 15.72
C LEU A 136 12.32 15.36 16.86
N SER A 137 12.48 16.56 17.42
CA SER A 137 13.42 16.83 18.51
C SER A 137 12.90 16.44 19.89
N MET A 138 11.59 16.35 20.10
CA MET A 138 10.98 16.02 21.39
C MET A 138 11.38 14.64 21.92
N ALA A 139 11.20 13.59 21.12
CA ALA A 139 11.54 12.22 21.53
C ALA A 139 13.02 12.05 21.94
N PRO A 140 14.02 12.45 21.13
CA PRO A 140 15.42 12.35 21.53
C PRO A 140 15.76 13.26 22.72
N GLY A 141 15.15 14.44 22.85
CA GLY A 141 15.33 15.31 24.02
C GLY A 141 14.91 14.65 25.33
N ARG A 142 13.70 14.05 25.35
CA ARG A 142 13.18 13.32 26.53
C ARG A 142 14.02 12.11 26.90
N ILE A 143 14.52 11.38 25.91
CA ILE A 143 15.41 10.23 26.15
C ILE A 143 16.70 10.71 26.83
N LYS A 144 17.32 11.79 26.33
CA LYS A 144 18.54 12.37 26.95
C LYS A 144 18.31 12.81 28.40
N GLN A 145 17.12 13.31 28.71
CA GLN A 145 16.72 13.73 30.05
C GLN A 145 16.18 12.58 30.93
N LYS A 146 16.21 11.33 30.46
CA LYS A 146 15.68 10.15 31.16
C LYS A 146 14.18 10.23 31.50
N GLN A 147 13.40 10.98 30.72
CA GLN A 147 11.95 11.15 30.90
C GLN A 147 11.14 10.29 29.91
N LEU A 148 11.28 8.97 30.02
CA LEU A 148 10.68 8.02 29.07
C LEU A 148 9.15 8.07 29.06
N ASP A 149 8.53 8.34 30.21
CA ASP A 149 7.10 8.55 30.42
C ASP A 149 6.53 9.71 29.58
N LYS A 150 7.37 10.71 29.26
CA LYS A 150 6.98 11.92 28.52
C LYS A 150 7.40 11.92 27.05
N ILE A 151 7.92 10.81 26.50
CA ILE A 151 8.44 10.72 25.12
C ILE A 151 7.49 11.29 24.08
N ARG A 152 6.17 11.15 24.26
CA ARG A 152 5.15 11.59 23.30
C ARG A 152 4.48 12.92 23.66
N SER A 153 4.79 13.49 24.82
CA SER A 153 4.17 14.70 25.34
C SER A 153 4.81 15.95 24.75
N MET A 154 3.98 16.81 24.14
CA MET A 154 4.42 18.09 23.55
C MET A 154 4.07 19.32 24.40
N VAL A 155 3.32 19.13 25.49
CA VAL A 155 2.82 20.22 26.36
C VAL A 155 3.79 20.53 27.50
N LYS A 156 4.49 19.52 28.02
CA LYS A 156 5.45 19.74 29.11
C LYS A 156 6.76 20.25 28.49
N ALA A 157 7.44 21.20 29.12
CA ALA A 157 8.81 21.54 28.71
C ALA A 157 9.69 20.28 28.77
N ALA A 158 10.57 20.09 27.77
CA ALA A 158 11.55 19.01 27.74
C ALA A 158 12.61 19.29 28.80
#